data_AF-A0AAQ4ER31-F1
#
_entry.id   AF-A0AAQ4ER31-F1
#
_cell.length_a   1.000
_cell.length_b   1.000
_cell.length_c   1.000
_cell.angle_alpha   90.00
_cell.angle_beta   90.00
_cell.angle_gamma   90.00
#
_symmetry.space_group_name_H-M   'P 1'
#
loop_
_entity.id
_entity.type
_entity.pdbx_description
1 polymer ?
#
loop_
_entity_poly.entity_id
_entity_poly.type
_entity_poly.pdbx_seq_one_letter_code
_entity_poly.pdbx_strand_id
1 'polypeptide(L)'
;MLLDMFGSRGRKKPSKAGGGQPYPTQPRPTSENYSAAEPAVEVYVNSLMEDDVNREFERMLDDMNLTDEKREPLLNRTLMEKREMLSMHLKGTAAGGKRSSKYESAADYVNFLSSETTSPDKLFRGIESLRIALTNNPVSWLKDFLKEGMDKLLKILQRCKHHPRDNRYERIEHEVIRCVRALMNNTPGLKYVYEHESALTIVSASMDVTKPNVMVDVVKLLAAVSIVPPNGHEKVLKAITECAELEERERFAPIVAGLACRDNDSLRVACIQLINALVSGTEDFDFRLHLRNEFMRAGMMDIYENLLNEIIESPELALQLNIFKETKDFDFEELSQRCESITQEWKYPLFNLVVGIILAPSCS
;
A
#
# COMPACT_ATOMS: atom_id res chain seq x y z
N MET A 1 10.66 7.86 3.25
CA MET A 1 10.62 7.18 1.94
C MET A 1 9.51 6.13 1.83
N LEU A 2 9.48 5.05 2.61
CA LEU A 2 8.39 4.03 2.51
C LEU A 2 7.01 4.54 2.95
N LEU A 3 6.93 5.34 4.02
CA LEU A 3 5.66 5.96 4.46
C LEU A 3 5.13 7.02 3.47
N ASP A 4 6.01 7.67 2.70
CA ASP A 4 5.61 8.73 1.76
C ASP A 4 4.83 8.19 0.55
N MET A 5 4.98 6.89 0.25
CA MET A 5 4.22 6.23 -0.83
C MET A 5 2.76 5.96 -0.46
N PHE A 6 2.44 5.90 0.83
CA PHE A 6 1.07 5.69 1.34
C PHE A 6 0.35 7.01 1.69
N GLY A 7 1.07 8.14 1.62
CA GLY A 7 0.53 9.47 1.88
C GLY A 7 -0.48 9.92 0.83
N SER A 8 -1.71 10.23 1.26
CA SER A 8 -2.69 10.92 0.40
C SER A 8 -2.20 12.32 0.07
N ARG A 9 -1.80 12.58 -1.19
CA ARG A 9 -1.57 13.94 -1.70
C ARG A 9 -2.90 14.70 -1.67
N GLY A 10 -3.13 15.49 -0.63
CA GLY A 10 -4.25 16.42 -0.55
C GLY A 10 -4.19 17.43 -1.70
N ARG A 11 -5.23 17.46 -2.54
CA ARG A 11 -5.44 18.49 -3.57
C ARG A 11 -5.42 19.88 -2.92
N LYS A 12 -4.44 20.72 -3.25
CA LYS A 12 -4.48 22.17 -2.99
C LYS A 12 -5.60 22.78 -3.86
N LYS A 13 -6.65 23.32 -3.24
CA LYS A 13 -7.61 24.20 -3.94
C LYS A 13 -6.91 25.54 -4.26
N PRO A 14 -7.15 26.12 -5.45
CA PRO A 14 -6.59 27.43 -5.78
C PRO A 14 -7.31 28.53 -5.01
N SER A 15 -6.56 29.56 -4.61
CA SER A 15 -7.08 30.77 -3.98
C SER A 15 -7.84 31.61 -5.01
N LYS A 16 -9.10 31.96 -4.71
CA LYS A 16 -9.81 33.04 -5.42
C LYS A 16 -9.76 34.30 -4.58
N ALA A 17 -9.09 35.32 -5.11
CA ALA A 17 -9.21 36.70 -4.68
C ALA A 17 -10.58 37.26 -5.12
N GLY A 18 -11.24 37.99 -4.22
CA GLY A 18 -12.50 38.68 -4.51
C GLY A 18 -13.01 39.39 -3.25
N GLY A 19 -12.83 40.71 -3.21
CA GLY A 19 -13.22 41.55 -2.09
C GLY A 19 -14.74 41.72 -1.95
N GLY A 20 -15.20 41.78 -0.70
CA GLY A 20 -16.57 42.13 -0.31
C GLY A 20 -16.59 42.46 1.18
N GLN A 21 -17.20 43.60 1.52
CA GLN A 21 -17.25 44.24 2.85
C GLN A 21 -17.87 43.37 3.97
N PRO A 22 -17.56 43.64 5.26
CA PRO A 22 -17.97 42.80 6.38
C PRO A 22 -19.39 43.11 6.86
N TYR A 23 -20.23 42.07 6.95
CA TYR A 23 -21.48 42.08 7.72
C TYR A 23 -21.25 41.41 9.10
N PRO A 24 -21.92 41.86 10.17
CA PRO A 24 -21.69 41.34 11.52
C PRO A 24 -22.27 39.93 11.67
N THR A 25 -21.43 38.95 11.97
CA THR A 25 -21.83 37.57 12.29
C THR A 25 -22.41 37.48 13.70
N GLN A 26 -23.64 36.97 13.81
CA GLN A 26 -24.23 36.54 15.07
C GLN A 26 -23.35 35.46 15.75
N PRO A 27 -23.27 35.42 17.09
CA PRO A 27 -22.57 34.36 17.78
C PRO A 27 -23.28 33.02 17.56
N ARG A 28 -22.51 32.02 17.13
CA ARG A 28 -22.93 30.63 17.01
C ARG A 28 -23.27 30.10 18.41
N PRO A 29 -24.39 29.36 18.63
CA PRO A 29 -24.72 28.85 19.95
C PRO A 29 -23.69 27.82 20.39
N THR A 30 -23.04 28.08 21.53
CA THR A 30 -22.20 27.14 22.25
C THR A 30 -23.07 26.01 22.79
N SER A 31 -22.90 24.78 22.28
CA SER A 31 -23.48 23.61 22.94
C SER A 31 -22.59 23.25 24.13
N GLU A 32 -22.87 23.85 25.28
CA GLU A 32 -22.28 23.45 26.56
C GLU A 32 -22.93 22.14 27.02
N ASN A 33 -22.34 21.02 26.63
CA ASN A 33 -22.53 19.74 27.31
C ASN A 33 -21.16 19.28 27.84
N TYR A 34 -20.76 19.87 28.97
CA TYR A 34 -19.57 19.53 29.71
C TYR A 34 -19.68 18.08 30.24
N SER A 35 -18.83 17.19 29.72
CA SER A 35 -18.65 15.86 30.33
C SER A 35 -17.83 16.01 31.60
N ALA A 36 -18.19 15.31 32.69
CA ALA A 36 -17.42 15.29 33.94
C ALA A 36 -15.97 14.79 33.77
N ALA A 37 -15.64 14.16 32.64
CA ALA A 37 -14.29 13.76 32.27
C ALA A 37 -13.40 14.93 31.78
N GLU A 38 -13.99 15.99 31.22
CA GLU A 38 -13.24 17.11 30.64
C GLU A 38 -12.46 17.94 31.70
N PRO A 39 -13.04 18.28 32.87
CA PRO A 39 -12.30 18.94 33.96
C PRO A 39 -11.26 18.03 34.61
N ALA A 40 -11.53 16.72 34.71
CA ALA A 40 -10.64 15.77 35.36
C ALA A 40 -9.32 15.58 34.60
N VAL A 41 -9.36 15.57 33.26
CA VAL A 41 -8.16 15.48 32.41
C VAL A 41 -7.29 16.74 32.53
N GLU A 42 -7.87 17.93 32.55
CA GLU A 42 -7.10 19.17 32.71
C GLU A 42 -6.44 19.26 34.08
N VAL A 43 -7.15 18.88 35.15
CA VAL A 43 -6.60 18.86 36.51
C VAL A 43 -5.44 17.87 36.60
N TYR A 44 -5.60 16.67 36.02
CA TYR A 44 -4.53 15.68 35.98
C TYR A 44 -3.30 16.20 35.23
N VAL A 45 -3.47 16.67 33.99
CA VAL A 45 -2.35 17.14 33.16
C VAL A 45 -1.64 18.33 33.80
N ASN A 46 -2.37 19.25 34.44
CA ASN A 46 -1.78 20.40 35.13
C ASN A 46 -1.08 20.03 36.44
N SER A 47 -1.39 18.87 37.04
CA SER A 47 -0.72 18.38 38.26
C SER A 47 0.63 17.71 38.01
N LEU A 48 0.94 17.33 36.76
CA LEU A 48 2.19 16.65 36.40
C LEU A 48 3.40 17.58 36.54
N MET A 49 4.54 17.03 36.94
CA MET A 49 5.84 17.73 36.93
C MET A 49 6.36 17.88 35.50
N GLU A 50 7.33 18.78 35.27
CA GLU A 50 7.87 19.03 33.93
C GLU A 50 8.41 17.77 33.24
N ASP A 51 9.18 16.95 33.97
CA ASP A 51 9.72 15.68 33.45
C ASP A 51 8.61 14.69 33.08
N ASP A 52 7.54 14.63 33.88
CA ASP A 52 6.40 13.76 33.60
C ASP A 52 5.60 14.25 32.38
N VAL A 53 5.41 15.56 32.23
CA VAL A 53 4.77 16.16 31.04
C VAL A 53 5.57 15.84 29.79
N ASN A 54 6.90 16.01 29.82
CA ASN A 54 7.76 15.70 28.68
C ASN A 54 7.68 14.21 28.32
N ARG A 55 7.72 13.32 29.32
CA ARG A 55 7.59 11.87 29.10
C ARG A 55 6.24 11.47 28.50
N GLU A 56 5.13 11.97 29.04
CA GLU A 56 3.81 11.67 28.47
C GLU A 56 3.62 12.30 27.09
N PHE A 57 4.21 13.48 26.84
CA PHE A 57 4.18 14.12 25.53
C PHE A 57 4.93 13.31 24.48
N GLU A 58 6.11 12.77 24.81
CA GLU A 58 6.83 11.87 23.91
C GLU A 58 6.03 10.60 23.58
N ARG A 59 5.37 9.99 24.57
CA ARG A 59 4.47 8.85 24.34
C ARG A 59 3.31 9.20 23.41
N MET A 60 2.71 10.38 23.59
CA MET A 60 1.66 10.87 22.69
C MET A 60 2.18 11.01 21.26
N LEU A 61 3.39 11.55 21.07
CA LEU A 61 3.99 11.69 19.75
C LEU A 61 4.31 10.34 19.09
N ASP A 62 4.77 9.35 19.86
CA ASP A 62 4.96 7.97 19.37
C ASP A 62 3.66 7.38 18.80
N ASP A 63 2.54 7.74 19.41
CA ASP A 63 1.20 7.26 19.05
C ASP A 63 0.57 8.01 17.87
N MET A 64 1.17 9.10 17.39
CA MET A 64 0.65 9.93 16.29
C MET A 64 1.18 9.57 14.90
N ASN A 65 2.01 8.54 14.76
CA ASN A 65 2.61 8.10 13.48
C ASN A 65 3.24 9.26 12.67
N LEU A 66 4.07 10.07 13.33
CA LEU A 66 4.76 11.21 12.73
C LEU A 66 6.14 10.80 12.19
N THR A 67 6.59 11.45 11.12
CA THR A 67 7.99 11.38 10.65
C THR A 67 8.88 12.22 11.55
N ASP A 68 10.19 11.92 11.59
CA ASP A 68 11.16 12.66 12.41
C ASP A 68 11.15 14.16 12.10
N GLU A 69 11.08 14.54 10.82
CA GLU A 69 10.96 15.93 10.36
C GLU A 69 9.75 16.67 10.94
N LYS A 70 8.62 15.97 11.16
CA LYS A 70 7.40 16.54 11.74
C LYS A 70 7.41 16.48 13.27
N ARG A 71 8.16 15.54 13.84
CA ARG A 71 8.28 15.31 15.28
C ARG A 71 9.19 16.35 15.94
N GLU A 72 10.33 16.64 15.34
CA GLU A 72 11.35 17.56 15.87
C GLU A 72 10.80 18.95 16.29
N PRO A 73 10.00 19.67 15.48
CA PRO A 73 9.46 20.97 15.89
C PRO A 73 8.45 20.86 17.05
N LEU A 74 7.84 19.70 17.29
CA LEU A 74 6.91 19.49 18.40
C LEU A 74 7.65 19.28 19.73
N LEU A 75 8.85 18.69 19.70
CA LEU A 75 9.68 18.50 20.89
C LEU A 75 10.15 19.83 21.49
N ASN A 76 10.36 20.84 20.63
CA ASN A 76 10.82 22.18 21.01
C ASN A 76 9.69 23.13 21.48
N ARG A 77 8.45 22.63 21.62
CA ARG A 77 7.32 23.43 22.13
C ARG A 77 7.45 23.72 23.61
N THR A 78 6.85 24.83 24.04
CA THR A 78 6.83 25.24 25.45
C THR A 78 6.07 24.23 26.31
N LEU A 79 6.37 24.20 27.61
CA LEU A 79 5.72 23.29 28.55
C LEU A 79 4.19 23.47 28.58
N MET A 80 3.72 24.72 28.45
CA MET A 80 2.29 25.03 28.43
C MET A 80 1.61 24.48 27.16
N GLU A 81 2.23 24.64 25.99
CA GLU A 81 1.73 24.06 24.74
C GLU A 81 1.69 22.53 24.81
N LYS A 82 2.71 21.89 25.41
CA LYS A 82 2.74 20.43 25.63
C LYS A 82 1.58 19.97 26.51
N ARG A 83 1.27 20.68 27.59
CA ARG A 83 0.11 20.39 28.47
C ARG A 83 -1.21 20.53 27.74
N GLU A 84 -1.37 21.59 26.94
CA GLU A 84 -2.59 21.80 26.14
C GLU A 84 -2.80 20.65 25.15
N MET A 85 -1.75 20.28 24.41
CA MET A 85 -1.79 19.16 23.46
C MET A 85 -2.10 17.83 24.15
N LEU A 86 -1.48 17.54 25.30
CA LEU A 86 -1.77 16.33 26.08
C LEU A 86 -3.21 16.30 26.58
N SER A 87 -3.72 17.43 27.09
CA SER A 87 -5.10 17.54 27.54
C SER A 87 -6.08 17.29 26.39
N MET A 88 -5.83 17.86 25.21
CA MET A 88 -6.63 17.61 24.01
C MET A 88 -6.59 16.15 23.57
N HIS A 89 -5.41 15.52 23.57
CA HIS A 89 -5.25 14.12 23.19
C HIS A 89 -5.99 13.19 24.16
N LEU A 90 -5.79 13.37 25.47
CA LEU A 90 -6.45 12.58 26.51
C LEU A 90 -7.97 12.79 26.53
N LYS A 91 -8.45 14.00 26.26
CA LYS A 91 -9.89 14.24 26.06
C LYS A 91 -10.41 13.53 24.82
N GLY A 92 -9.64 13.52 23.73
CA GLY A 92 -9.99 12.83 22.49
C GLY A 92 -10.09 11.31 22.66
N THR A 93 -9.14 10.72 23.40
CA THR A 93 -9.11 9.27 23.68
C THR A 93 -10.13 8.85 24.74
N ALA A 94 -10.28 9.61 25.83
CA ALA A 94 -11.23 9.30 26.92
C ALA A 94 -12.69 9.53 26.53
N ALA A 95 -12.98 10.43 25.59
CA ALA A 95 -14.33 10.66 25.08
C ALA A 95 -14.72 9.73 23.92
N GLY A 96 -13.91 8.70 23.61
CA GLY A 96 -14.17 7.78 22.50
C GLY A 96 -14.36 8.49 21.15
N GLY A 97 -13.78 9.68 20.99
CA GLY A 97 -14.11 10.62 19.91
C GLY A 97 -15.62 10.83 19.77
N LYS A 98 -16.19 11.86 20.41
CA LYS A 98 -17.58 12.36 20.17
C LYS A 98 -17.79 12.66 18.67
N ARG A 99 -18.05 11.62 17.87
CA ARG A 99 -18.37 11.63 16.44
C ARG A 99 -19.28 10.46 16.13
N SER A 100 -20.43 10.34 16.80
CA SER A 100 -21.60 9.56 16.36
C SER A 100 -21.30 8.18 15.73
N SER A 101 -20.23 7.50 16.16
CA SER A 101 -19.83 6.20 15.62
C SER A 101 -20.46 5.15 16.52
N LYS A 102 -21.12 4.16 15.93
CA LYS A 102 -21.67 3.02 16.68
C LYS A 102 -20.57 2.19 17.37
N TYR A 103 -19.32 2.38 16.96
CA TYR A 103 -18.15 1.65 17.43
C TYR A 103 -17.18 2.64 18.10
N GLU A 104 -16.86 2.41 19.37
CA GLU A 104 -16.01 3.29 20.17
C GLU A 104 -14.60 2.71 20.33
N SER A 105 -14.47 1.37 20.37
CA SER A 105 -13.21 0.65 20.55
C SER A 105 -12.80 -0.20 19.34
N ALA A 106 -11.52 -0.60 19.30
CA ALA A 106 -11.03 -1.56 18.30
C ALA A 106 -11.77 -2.91 18.38
N ALA A 107 -12.09 -3.36 19.60
CA ALA A 107 -12.82 -4.60 19.85
C ALA A 107 -14.25 -4.56 19.27
N ASP A 108 -14.92 -3.41 19.32
CA ASP A 108 -16.27 -3.26 18.73
C ASP A 108 -16.25 -3.50 17.21
N TYR A 109 -15.21 -3.01 16.52
CA TYR A 109 -15.02 -3.28 15.11
C TYR A 109 -14.73 -4.76 14.86
N VAL A 110 -13.84 -5.40 15.64
CA VAL A 110 -13.54 -6.83 15.49
C VAL A 110 -14.81 -7.69 15.66
N ASN A 111 -15.63 -7.38 16.67
CA ASN A 111 -16.90 -8.05 16.91
C ASN A 111 -17.87 -7.84 15.76
N PHE A 112 -17.97 -6.62 15.24
CA PHE A 112 -18.79 -6.31 14.07
C PHE A 112 -18.35 -7.08 12.82
N LEU A 113 -17.05 -7.11 12.52
CA LEU A 113 -16.51 -7.83 11.36
C LEU A 113 -16.67 -9.34 11.47
N SER A 114 -16.78 -9.88 12.70
CA SER A 114 -17.03 -11.30 12.95
C SER A 114 -18.48 -11.73 12.67
N SER A 115 -19.41 -10.78 12.50
CA SER A 115 -20.82 -11.08 12.26
C SER A 115 -21.11 -11.42 10.79
N GLU A 116 -21.32 -12.70 10.50
CA GLU A 116 -21.60 -13.19 9.14
C GLU A 116 -22.99 -12.80 8.60
N THR A 117 -23.95 -12.54 9.50
CA THR A 117 -25.37 -12.24 9.17
C THR A 117 -25.60 -10.78 8.75
N THR A 118 -24.55 -9.97 8.69
CA THR A 118 -24.62 -8.55 8.34
C THR A 118 -24.97 -8.36 6.86
N SER A 119 -25.96 -7.52 6.56
CA SER A 119 -26.28 -7.17 5.17
C SER A 119 -25.13 -6.44 4.49
N PRO A 120 -24.93 -6.58 3.17
CA PRO A 120 -23.82 -5.94 2.45
C PRO A 120 -23.74 -4.42 2.67
N ASP A 121 -24.88 -3.72 2.66
CA ASP A 121 -24.91 -2.26 2.87
C ASP A 121 -24.49 -1.85 4.28
N LYS A 122 -24.84 -2.65 5.29
CA LYS A 122 -24.43 -2.41 6.67
C LYS A 122 -22.96 -2.76 6.87
N LEU A 123 -22.49 -3.82 6.23
CA LEU A 123 -21.08 -4.21 6.21
C LEU A 123 -20.21 -3.10 5.61
N PHE A 124 -20.58 -2.61 4.43
CA PHE A 124 -19.89 -1.50 3.76
C PHE A 124 -19.77 -0.26 4.67
N ARG A 125 -20.87 0.20 5.27
CA ARG A 125 -20.84 1.37 6.18
C ARG A 125 -19.95 1.15 7.41
N GLY A 126 -19.93 -0.07 7.95
CA GLY A 126 -19.06 -0.40 9.09
C GLY A 126 -17.59 -0.41 8.70
N ILE A 127 -17.24 -0.92 7.52
CA ILE A 127 -15.86 -0.93 7.01
C ILE A 127 -15.41 0.49 6.62
N GLU A 128 -16.30 1.32 6.06
CA GLU A 128 -16.00 2.74 5.79
C GLU A 128 -15.70 3.50 7.09
N SER A 129 -16.49 3.28 8.14
CA SER A 129 -16.23 3.81 9.48
C SER A 129 -14.90 3.31 10.04
N LEU A 130 -14.61 2.03 9.87
CA LEU A 130 -13.34 1.43 10.29
C LEU A 130 -12.15 2.06 9.57
N ARG A 131 -12.21 2.28 8.25
CA ARG A 131 -11.14 2.96 7.51
C ARG A 131 -10.82 4.33 8.11
N ILE A 132 -11.85 5.09 8.46
CA ILE A 132 -11.69 6.40 9.10
C ILE A 132 -11.03 6.24 10.47
N ALA A 133 -11.43 5.25 11.27
CA ALA A 133 -10.82 4.95 12.56
C ALA A 133 -9.33 4.55 12.41
N LEU A 134 -9.01 3.65 11.48
CA LEU A 134 -7.65 3.19 11.18
C LEU A 134 -6.71 4.33 10.74
N THR A 135 -7.27 5.39 10.13
CA THR A 135 -6.49 6.53 9.64
C THR A 135 -6.26 7.59 10.72
N ASN A 136 -7.21 7.76 11.64
CA ASN A 136 -7.22 8.90 12.56
C ASN A 136 -6.94 8.53 14.03
N ASN A 137 -7.07 7.27 14.41
CA ASN A 137 -6.81 6.84 15.78
C ASN A 137 -5.30 6.62 16.02
N PRO A 138 -4.86 6.67 17.29
CA PRO A 138 -3.48 6.42 17.67
C PRO A 138 -2.95 5.05 17.24
N VAL A 139 -1.62 4.94 17.12
CA VAL A 139 -0.93 3.68 16.80
C VAL A 139 -1.24 2.59 17.83
N SER A 140 -1.41 2.92 19.11
CA SER A 140 -1.87 2.00 20.16
C SER A 140 -3.23 1.35 19.83
N TRP A 141 -4.22 2.14 19.42
CA TRP A 141 -5.53 1.64 18.98
C TRP A 141 -5.39 0.69 17.77
N LEU A 142 -4.51 1.04 16.82
CA LEU A 142 -4.23 0.21 15.66
C LEU A 142 -3.59 -1.12 16.04
N LYS A 143 -2.65 -1.13 16.99
CA LYS A 143 -2.06 -2.37 17.53
C LYS A 143 -3.11 -3.25 18.19
N ASP A 144 -4.07 -2.68 18.91
CA ASP A 144 -5.17 -3.42 19.50
C ASP A 144 -6.09 -4.03 18.43
N PHE A 145 -6.41 -3.27 17.38
CA PHE A 145 -7.17 -3.80 16.24
C PHE A 145 -6.44 -4.95 15.53
N LEU A 146 -5.12 -4.83 15.32
CA LEU A 146 -4.33 -5.83 14.58
C LEU A 146 -4.27 -7.20 15.25
N LYS A 147 -4.58 -7.32 16.55
CA LYS A 147 -4.59 -8.62 17.26
C LYS A 147 -5.52 -9.64 16.60
N GLU A 148 -6.65 -9.18 16.06
CA GLU A 148 -7.66 -10.06 15.45
C GLU A 148 -8.32 -9.46 14.20
N GLY A 149 -8.31 -8.12 14.05
CA GLY A 149 -9.10 -7.42 13.05
C GLY A 149 -8.65 -7.60 11.61
N MET A 150 -7.33 -7.73 11.38
CA MET A 150 -6.81 -7.94 10.03
C MET A 150 -7.26 -9.28 9.44
N ASP A 151 -7.24 -10.36 10.24
CA ASP A 151 -7.78 -11.67 9.83
C ASP A 151 -9.25 -11.59 9.42
N LYS A 152 -10.06 -10.78 10.13
CA LYS A 152 -11.47 -10.57 9.78
C LYS A 152 -11.61 -9.82 8.46
N LEU A 153 -10.78 -8.81 8.22
CA LEU A 153 -10.76 -8.08 6.94
C LEU A 153 -10.39 -9.01 5.77
N LEU A 154 -9.36 -9.84 5.93
CA LEU A 154 -8.93 -10.81 4.91
C LEU A 154 -10.04 -11.83 4.59
N LYS A 155 -10.74 -12.33 5.61
CA LYS A 155 -11.91 -13.22 5.42
C LYS A 155 -13.04 -12.55 4.64
N ILE A 156 -13.31 -11.27 4.90
CA ILE A 156 -14.30 -10.50 4.14
C ILE A 156 -13.85 -10.34 2.68
N LEU A 157 -12.56 -10.11 2.44
CA LEU A 157 -12.01 -10.00 1.08
C LEU A 157 -12.21 -11.30 0.30
N GLN A 158 -11.91 -12.44 0.91
CA GLN A 158 -12.18 -13.77 0.34
C GLN A 158 -13.68 -13.97 0.08
N ARG A 159 -14.55 -13.59 1.01
CA ARG A 159 -16.02 -13.67 0.83
C ARG A 159 -16.49 -12.85 -0.38
N CYS A 160 -15.90 -11.69 -0.65
CA CYS A 160 -16.28 -10.87 -1.81
C CYS A 160 -16.07 -11.62 -3.14
N LYS A 161 -15.05 -12.50 -3.23
CA LYS A 161 -14.79 -13.32 -4.42
C LYS A 161 -15.90 -14.32 -4.73
N HIS A 162 -16.65 -14.77 -3.73
CA HIS A 162 -17.80 -15.66 -3.93
C HIS A 162 -19.04 -14.92 -4.44
N HIS A 163 -19.00 -13.59 -4.56
CA HIS A 163 -20.10 -12.75 -5.05
C HIS A 163 -19.68 -11.84 -6.23
N PRO A 164 -19.13 -12.40 -7.33
CA PRO A 164 -18.52 -11.61 -8.41
C PRO A 164 -19.53 -10.77 -9.22
N ARG A 165 -20.83 -11.09 -9.15
CA ARG A 165 -21.91 -10.39 -9.88
C ARG A 165 -22.68 -9.36 -9.04
N ASP A 166 -22.30 -9.18 -7.77
CA ASP A 166 -22.96 -8.25 -6.87
C ASP A 166 -22.06 -7.04 -6.60
N ASN A 167 -22.38 -5.91 -7.24
CA ASN A 167 -21.61 -4.66 -7.15
C ASN A 167 -21.48 -4.14 -5.72
N ARG A 168 -22.32 -4.57 -4.77
CA ARG A 168 -22.15 -4.23 -3.35
C ARG A 168 -20.89 -4.85 -2.77
N TYR A 169 -20.56 -6.08 -3.19
CA TYR A 169 -19.34 -6.76 -2.76
C TYR A 169 -18.08 -6.20 -3.42
N GLU A 170 -18.16 -5.65 -4.64
CA GLU A 170 -17.05 -4.87 -5.21
C GLU A 170 -16.74 -3.61 -4.37
N ARG A 171 -17.79 -2.89 -3.94
CA ARG A 171 -17.61 -1.73 -3.06
C ARG A 171 -17.02 -2.11 -1.71
N ILE A 172 -17.43 -3.25 -1.16
CA ILE A 172 -16.87 -3.80 0.09
C ILE A 172 -15.40 -4.20 -0.11
N GLU A 173 -15.09 -4.95 -1.18
CA GLU A 173 -13.73 -5.34 -1.57
C GLU A 173 -12.81 -4.11 -1.63
N HIS A 174 -13.25 -3.05 -2.33
CA HIS A 174 -12.47 -1.82 -2.42
C HIS A 174 -12.22 -1.17 -1.05
N GLU A 175 -13.25 -1.08 -0.22
CA GLU A 175 -13.14 -0.42 1.08
C GLU A 175 -12.27 -1.23 2.05
N VAL A 176 -12.27 -2.56 1.95
CA VAL A 176 -11.33 -3.44 2.66
C VAL A 176 -9.90 -3.18 2.21
N ILE A 177 -9.62 -3.12 0.90
CA ILE A 177 -8.28 -2.77 0.39
C ILE A 177 -7.80 -1.42 0.92
N ARG A 178 -8.70 -0.43 1.02
CA ARG A 178 -8.37 0.87 1.62
C ARG A 178 -8.11 0.79 3.13
N CYS A 179 -8.76 -0.11 3.86
CA CYS A 179 -8.43 -0.39 5.26
C CYS A 179 -7.02 -0.99 5.38
N VAL A 180 -6.67 -1.96 4.53
CA VAL A 180 -5.31 -2.54 4.50
C VAL A 180 -4.27 -1.48 4.19
N ARG A 181 -4.53 -0.61 3.22
CA ARG A 181 -3.65 0.53 2.92
C ARG A 181 -3.48 1.48 4.12
N ALA A 182 -4.57 1.78 4.82
CA ALA A 182 -4.52 2.62 6.02
C ALA A 182 -3.68 1.96 7.13
N LEU A 183 -3.80 0.65 7.32
CA LEU A 183 -2.97 -0.11 8.26
C LEU A 183 -1.48 -0.02 7.90
N MET A 184 -1.15 -0.29 6.64
CA MET A 184 0.23 -0.30 6.14
C MET A 184 0.92 1.07 6.15
N ASN A 185 0.16 2.15 6.24
CA ASN A 185 0.71 3.49 6.43
C ASN A 185 1.30 3.70 7.85
N ASN A 186 1.30 2.67 8.69
CA ASN A 186 1.91 2.66 10.01
C ASN A 186 2.84 1.44 10.14
N THR A 187 3.97 1.58 10.82
CA THR A 187 4.96 0.50 10.97
C THR A 187 4.37 -0.81 11.51
N PRO A 188 3.48 -0.83 12.54
CA PRO A 188 2.90 -2.09 13.02
C PRO A 188 2.00 -2.78 11.98
N GLY A 189 1.23 -2.02 11.20
CA GLY A 189 0.36 -2.58 10.18
C GLY A 189 1.14 -3.11 8.98
N LEU A 190 2.20 -2.39 8.56
CA LEU A 190 3.11 -2.88 7.53
C LEU A 190 3.79 -4.18 7.98
N LYS A 191 4.31 -4.21 9.22
CA LYS A 191 4.94 -5.41 9.80
C LYS A 191 3.97 -6.59 9.83
N TYR A 192 2.74 -6.38 10.25
CA TYR A 192 1.72 -7.44 10.25
C TYR A 192 1.51 -8.01 8.85
N VAL A 193 1.25 -7.15 7.85
CA VAL A 193 1.04 -7.62 6.45
C VAL A 193 2.26 -8.35 5.91
N TYR A 194 3.45 -7.90 6.27
CA TYR A 194 4.72 -8.50 5.86
C TYR A 194 4.95 -9.88 6.47
N GLU A 195 4.58 -10.08 7.74
CA GLU A 195 4.79 -11.33 8.50
C GLU A 195 3.64 -12.33 8.33
N HIS A 196 2.43 -11.87 8.00
CA HIS A 196 1.25 -12.71 7.87
C HIS A 196 1.33 -13.64 6.65
N GLU A 197 1.11 -14.94 6.87
CA GLU A 197 1.35 -16.02 5.90
C GLU A 197 0.63 -15.82 4.57
N SER A 198 -0.66 -15.46 4.59
CA SER A 198 -1.51 -15.39 3.41
C SER A 198 -1.99 -13.99 3.04
N ALA A 199 -1.56 -12.93 3.76
CA ALA A 199 -2.14 -11.61 3.60
C ALA A 199 -1.90 -11.05 2.21
N LEU A 200 -0.64 -11.11 1.74
CA LEU A 200 -0.26 -10.66 0.41
C LEU A 200 -0.90 -11.51 -0.70
N THR A 201 -1.06 -12.82 -0.49
CA THR A 201 -1.70 -13.72 -1.47
C THR A 201 -3.19 -13.39 -1.62
N ILE A 202 -3.89 -13.18 -0.50
CA ILE A 202 -5.31 -12.77 -0.47
C ILE A 202 -5.51 -11.38 -1.08
N VAL A 203 -4.60 -10.43 -0.80
CA VAL A 203 -4.62 -9.10 -1.44
C VAL A 203 -4.34 -9.20 -2.94
N SER A 204 -3.38 -10.04 -3.35
CA SER A 204 -3.03 -10.28 -4.77
C SER A 204 -4.21 -10.83 -5.57
N ALA A 205 -5.05 -11.67 -4.97
CA ALA A 205 -6.27 -12.17 -5.60
C ALA A 205 -7.26 -11.05 -5.95
N SER A 206 -7.13 -9.85 -5.37
CA SER A 206 -7.95 -8.68 -5.70
C SER A 206 -7.49 -7.92 -6.94
N MET A 207 -6.45 -8.39 -7.64
CA MET A 207 -6.05 -7.86 -8.96
C MET A 207 -7.01 -8.33 -10.05
N ASP A 208 -8.03 -7.51 -10.32
CA ASP A 208 -9.06 -7.79 -11.33
C ASP A 208 -9.23 -6.58 -12.26
N VAL A 209 -8.92 -6.76 -13.54
CA VAL A 209 -9.00 -5.70 -14.56
C VAL A 209 -10.42 -5.19 -14.78
N THR A 210 -11.44 -6.00 -14.48
CA THR A 210 -12.84 -5.58 -14.56
C THR A 210 -13.23 -4.62 -13.44
N LYS A 211 -12.38 -4.50 -12.40
CA LYS A 211 -12.53 -3.62 -11.23
C LYS A 211 -11.32 -2.69 -11.11
N PRO A 212 -11.09 -1.80 -12.09
CA PRO A 212 -9.82 -1.09 -12.24
C PRO A 212 -9.44 -0.23 -11.03
N ASN A 213 -10.41 0.34 -10.31
CA ASN A 213 -10.15 1.14 -9.11
C ASN A 213 -9.64 0.31 -7.93
N VAL A 214 -10.15 -0.92 -7.78
CA VAL A 214 -9.65 -1.87 -6.77
C VAL A 214 -8.23 -2.29 -7.15
N MET A 215 -8.05 -2.69 -8.41
CA MET A 215 -6.77 -3.16 -8.92
C MET A 215 -5.67 -2.09 -8.80
N VAL A 216 -5.96 -0.82 -9.09
CA VAL A 216 -4.99 0.29 -8.87
C VAL A 216 -4.47 0.31 -7.44
N ASP A 217 -5.36 0.22 -6.45
CA ASP A 217 -4.97 0.29 -5.04
C ASP A 217 -4.20 -0.99 -4.62
N VAL A 218 -4.59 -2.16 -5.12
CA VAL A 218 -3.90 -3.44 -4.87
C VAL A 218 -2.49 -3.42 -5.46
N VAL A 219 -2.35 -3.06 -6.74
CA VAL A 219 -1.06 -3.05 -7.44
C VAL A 219 -0.10 -2.03 -6.81
N LYS A 220 -0.59 -0.84 -6.43
CA LYS A 220 0.23 0.15 -5.71
C LYS A 220 0.67 -0.34 -4.34
N LEU A 221 -0.20 -1.05 -3.62
CA LEU A 221 0.13 -1.66 -2.34
C LEU A 221 1.25 -2.70 -2.52
N LEU A 222 1.13 -3.60 -3.49
CA LEU A 222 2.15 -4.61 -3.78
C LEU A 222 3.48 -3.97 -4.20
N ALA A 223 3.45 -2.94 -5.05
CA ALA A 223 4.66 -2.22 -5.47
C ALA A 223 5.36 -1.51 -4.30
N ALA A 224 4.60 -1.03 -3.33
CA ALA A 224 5.16 -0.44 -2.12
C ALA A 224 5.77 -1.51 -1.19
N VAL A 225 5.18 -2.71 -1.11
CA VAL A 225 5.75 -3.83 -0.33
C VAL A 225 7.00 -4.40 -0.98
N SER A 226 7.07 -4.47 -2.31
CA SER A 226 8.20 -5.08 -3.02
C SER A 226 9.52 -4.36 -2.78
N ILE A 227 9.48 -3.07 -2.42
CA ILE A 227 10.67 -2.27 -2.09
C ILE A 227 11.01 -2.29 -0.58
N VAL A 228 10.25 -3.00 0.25
CA VAL A 228 10.50 -3.08 1.70
C VAL A 228 11.62 -4.10 1.96
N PRO A 229 12.77 -3.69 2.53
CA PRO A 229 13.82 -4.63 2.89
C PRO A 229 13.42 -5.50 4.11
N PRO A 230 14.02 -6.69 4.28
CA PRO A 230 15.04 -7.27 3.40
C PRO A 230 14.46 -8.00 2.17
N ASN A 231 13.32 -8.68 2.29
CA ASN A 231 12.82 -9.63 1.27
C ASN A 231 11.42 -9.26 0.73
N GLY A 232 11.07 -7.97 0.67
CA GLY A 232 9.75 -7.52 0.22
C GLY A 232 9.44 -7.95 -1.21
N HIS A 233 10.44 -7.86 -2.09
CA HIS A 233 10.37 -8.31 -3.47
C HIS A 233 9.97 -9.79 -3.57
N GLU A 234 10.74 -10.68 -2.93
CA GLU A 234 10.50 -12.12 -2.93
C GLU A 234 9.11 -12.47 -2.40
N LYS A 235 8.67 -11.79 -1.33
CA LYS A 235 7.34 -11.99 -0.74
C LYS A 235 6.20 -11.63 -1.68
N VAL A 236 6.30 -10.50 -2.38
CA VAL A 236 5.29 -10.07 -3.36
C VAL A 236 5.27 -11.05 -4.54
N LEU A 237 6.44 -11.42 -5.06
CA LEU A 237 6.51 -12.35 -6.18
C LEU A 237 5.96 -13.74 -5.81
N LYS A 238 6.27 -14.24 -4.61
CA LYS A 238 5.70 -15.47 -4.06
C LYS A 238 4.17 -15.38 -3.98
N ALA A 239 3.64 -14.31 -3.40
CA ALA A 239 2.20 -14.12 -3.26
C ALA A 239 1.46 -14.05 -4.62
N ILE A 240 2.05 -13.38 -5.62
CA ILE A 240 1.52 -13.34 -6.99
C ILE A 240 1.53 -14.75 -7.61
N THR A 241 2.58 -15.53 -7.38
CA THR A 241 2.72 -16.90 -7.89
C THR A 241 1.69 -17.83 -7.26
N GLU A 242 1.58 -17.87 -5.93
CA GLU A 242 0.59 -18.68 -5.21
C GLU A 242 -0.84 -18.32 -5.62
N CYS A 243 -1.14 -17.02 -5.75
CA CYS A 243 -2.45 -16.56 -6.21
C CYS A 243 -2.77 -17.06 -7.62
N ALA A 244 -1.78 -17.08 -8.51
CA ALA A 244 -1.95 -17.52 -9.89
C ALA A 244 -2.14 -19.03 -10.00
N GLU A 245 -1.42 -19.81 -9.19
CA GLU A 245 -1.59 -21.26 -9.07
C GLU A 245 -3.01 -21.61 -8.57
N LEU A 246 -3.51 -20.89 -7.56
CA LEU A 246 -4.87 -21.06 -7.06
C LEU A 246 -5.96 -20.71 -8.09
N GLU A 247 -5.65 -19.81 -9.02
CA GLU A 247 -6.57 -19.37 -10.09
C GLU A 247 -6.32 -20.06 -11.44
N GLU A 248 -5.41 -21.04 -11.50
CA GLU A 248 -5.02 -21.78 -12.70
C GLU A 248 -4.71 -20.89 -13.92
N ARG A 249 -3.96 -19.81 -13.68
CA ARG A 249 -3.58 -18.85 -14.73
C ARG A 249 -2.11 -18.44 -14.65
N GLU A 250 -1.64 -17.79 -15.71
CA GLU A 250 -0.33 -17.13 -15.72
C GLU A 250 -0.26 -16.03 -14.65
N ARG A 251 0.86 -15.98 -13.91
CA ARG A 251 0.96 -15.13 -12.71
C ARG A 251 0.95 -13.64 -13.00
N PHE A 252 1.48 -13.24 -14.16
CA PHE A 252 1.54 -11.84 -14.58
C PHE A 252 0.37 -11.40 -15.46
N ALA A 253 -0.53 -12.30 -15.86
CA ALA A 253 -1.63 -11.98 -16.77
C ALA A 253 -2.50 -10.78 -16.31
N PRO A 254 -2.92 -10.65 -15.03
CA PRO A 254 -3.72 -9.50 -14.60
C PRO A 254 -2.96 -8.19 -14.74
N ILE A 255 -1.67 -8.16 -14.38
CA ILE A 255 -0.84 -6.94 -14.43
C ILE A 255 -0.67 -6.48 -15.88
N VAL A 256 -0.38 -7.42 -16.79
CA VAL A 256 -0.27 -7.16 -18.22
C VAL A 256 -1.60 -6.68 -18.80
N ALA A 257 -2.73 -7.30 -18.43
CA ALA A 257 -4.06 -6.84 -18.82
C ALA A 257 -4.36 -5.41 -18.34
N GLY A 258 -3.97 -5.08 -17.10
CA GLY A 258 -4.12 -3.72 -16.58
C GLY A 258 -3.29 -2.67 -17.34
N LEU A 259 -2.08 -3.05 -17.79
CA LEU A 259 -1.24 -2.17 -18.63
C LEU A 259 -1.84 -1.93 -20.02
N ALA A 260 -2.66 -2.86 -20.52
CA ALA A 260 -3.37 -2.73 -21.80
C ALA A 260 -4.58 -1.77 -21.76
N CYS A 261 -5.03 -1.33 -20.57
CA CYS A 261 -6.22 -0.50 -20.41
C CYS A 261 -5.97 0.97 -20.80
N ARG A 262 -6.00 1.26 -22.11
CA ARG A 262 -5.66 2.58 -22.70
C ARG A 262 -6.48 3.76 -22.18
N ASP A 263 -7.70 3.52 -21.71
CA ASP A 263 -8.61 4.52 -21.16
C ASP A 263 -8.37 4.81 -19.66
N ASN A 264 -7.42 4.11 -19.03
CA ASN A 264 -7.14 4.24 -17.60
C ASN A 264 -5.63 4.35 -17.29
N ASP A 265 -5.08 5.55 -17.48
CA ASP A 265 -3.68 5.83 -17.17
C ASP A 265 -3.31 5.55 -15.71
N SER A 266 -4.23 5.73 -14.75
CA SER A 266 -3.92 5.40 -13.35
C SER A 266 -3.64 3.91 -13.14
N LEU A 267 -4.34 3.04 -13.85
CA LEU A 267 -4.10 1.59 -13.83
C LEU A 267 -2.82 1.24 -14.57
N ARG A 268 -2.61 1.81 -15.76
CA ARG A 268 -1.39 1.61 -16.54
C ARG A 268 -0.15 1.98 -15.73
N VAL A 269 -0.14 3.17 -15.12
CA VAL A 269 0.93 3.67 -14.25
C VAL A 269 1.18 2.70 -13.09
N ALA A 270 0.12 2.25 -12.41
CA ALA A 270 0.27 1.31 -11.30
C ALA A 270 0.90 -0.01 -11.76
N CYS A 271 0.43 -0.58 -12.88
CA CYS A 271 0.95 -1.83 -13.42
C CYS A 271 2.42 -1.73 -13.81
N ILE A 272 2.81 -0.71 -14.59
CA ILE A 272 4.22 -0.55 -14.98
C ILE A 272 5.12 -0.23 -13.78
N GLN A 273 4.61 0.47 -12.76
CA GLN A 273 5.34 0.72 -11.53
C GLN A 273 5.61 -0.57 -10.75
N LEU A 274 4.63 -1.48 -10.66
CA LEU A 274 4.85 -2.81 -10.05
C LEU A 274 5.84 -3.64 -10.88
N ILE A 275 5.73 -3.61 -12.21
CA ILE A 275 6.68 -4.29 -13.10
C ILE A 275 8.11 -3.78 -12.85
N ASN A 276 8.30 -2.46 -12.79
CA ASN A 276 9.61 -1.87 -12.48
C ASN A 276 10.11 -2.28 -11.09
N ALA A 277 9.23 -2.31 -10.08
CA ALA A 277 9.61 -2.72 -8.73
C ALA A 277 10.01 -4.21 -8.65
N LEU A 278 9.41 -5.08 -9.46
CA LEU A 278 9.75 -6.51 -9.53
C LEU A 278 10.95 -6.80 -10.45
N VAL A 279 11.09 -6.08 -11.56
CA VAL A 279 12.15 -6.34 -12.54
C VAL A 279 13.37 -5.49 -12.23
N SER A 280 13.27 -4.17 -12.36
CA SER A 280 14.39 -3.25 -12.13
C SER A 280 14.87 -3.21 -10.67
N GLY A 281 14.03 -3.62 -9.71
CA GLY A 281 14.41 -3.77 -8.31
C GLY A 281 15.27 -5.01 -8.00
N THR A 282 15.50 -5.90 -8.96
CA THR A 282 16.27 -7.14 -8.77
C THR A 282 17.74 -6.92 -9.09
N GLU A 283 18.63 -7.21 -8.14
CA GLU A 283 20.09 -7.09 -8.34
C GLU A 283 20.65 -8.22 -9.22
N ASP A 284 20.17 -9.45 -9.04
CA ASP A 284 20.59 -10.61 -9.83
C ASP A 284 20.18 -10.47 -11.31
N PHE A 285 21.18 -10.42 -12.18
CA PHE A 285 20.98 -10.20 -13.62
C PHE A 285 20.15 -11.30 -14.27
N ASP A 286 20.45 -12.57 -13.98
CA ASP A 286 19.80 -13.70 -14.65
C ASP A 286 18.32 -13.79 -14.23
N PHE A 287 18.03 -13.54 -12.96
CA PHE A 287 16.68 -13.50 -12.44
C PHE A 287 15.89 -12.29 -12.96
N ARG A 288 16.52 -11.11 -13.04
CA ARG A 288 15.93 -9.91 -13.65
C ARG A 288 15.57 -10.16 -15.11
N LEU A 289 16.47 -10.77 -15.88
CA LEU A 289 16.24 -11.14 -17.28
C LEU A 289 15.13 -12.18 -17.42
N HIS A 290 15.10 -13.19 -16.55
CA HIS A 290 14.06 -14.20 -16.50
C HIS A 290 12.66 -13.58 -16.29
N LEU A 291 12.51 -12.72 -15.27
CA LEU A 291 11.24 -12.05 -14.96
C LEU A 291 10.79 -11.16 -16.10
N ARG A 292 11.69 -10.36 -16.69
CA ARG A 292 11.35 -9.51 -17.83
C ARG A 292 10.85 -10.34 -19.01
N ASN A 293 11.56 -11.41 -19.35
CA ASN A 293 11.17 -12.28 -20.45
C ASN A 293 9.83 -12.97 -20.21
N GLU A 294 9.50 -13.28 -18.96
CA GLU A 294 8.19 -13.82 -18.59
C GLU A 294 7.07 -12.78 -18.78
N PHE A 295 7.23 -11.53 -18.33
CA PHE A 295 6.27 -10.46 -18.61
C PHE A 295 6.05 -10.27 -20.12
N MET A 296 7.13 -10.25 -20.90
CA MET A 296 7.05 -10.12 -22.36
C MET A 296 6.24 -11.27 -22.99
N ARG A 297 6.49 -12.52 -22.57
CA ARG A 297 5.73 -13.70 -23.03
C ARG A 297 4.28 -13.71 -22.56
N ALA A 298 3.97 -13.10 -21.42
CA ALA A 298 2.60 -12.96 -20.91
C ALA A 298 1.75 -11.94 -21.70
N GLY A 299 2.24 -11.41 -22.83
CA GLY A 299 1.54 -10.50 -23.72
C GLY A 299 1.99 -9.04 -23.64
N MET A 300 3.00 -8.72 -22.81
CA MET A 300 3.51 -7.35 -22.69
C MET A 300 4.24 -6.87 -23.96
N MET A 301 4.76 -7.78 -24.80
CA MET A 301 5.51 -7.41 -26.01
C MET A 301 4.71 -6.49 -26.94
N ASP A 302 3.52 -6.91 -27.35
CA ASP A 302 2.64 -6.12 -28.23
C ASP A 302 2.17 -4.82 -27.55
N ILE A 303 1.90 -4.88 -26.25
CA ILE A 303 1.47 -3.71 -25.47
C ILE A 303 2.60 -2.67 -25.41
N TYR A 304 3.84 -3.11 -25.17
CA TYR A 304 5.01 -2.26 -25.11
C TYR A 304 5.32 -1.61 -26.46
N GLU A 305 5.23 -2.35 -27.57
CA GLU A 305 5.38 -1.76 -28.91
C GLU A 305 4.31 -0.69 -29.18
N ASN A 306 3.06 -0.94 -28.80
CA ASN A 306 2.00 0.07 -28.90
C ASN A 306 2.31 1.31 -28.03
N LEU A 307 2.76 1.11 -26.79
CA LEU A 307 3.11 2.17 -25.86
C LEU A 307 4.24 3.07 -26.40
N LEU A 308 5.22 2.50 -27.09
CA LEU A 308 6.32 3.27 -27.70
C LEU A 308 5.86 4.15 -28.86
N ASN A 309 4.77 3.78 -29.54
CA ASN A 309 4.22 4.50 -30.68
C ASN A 309 3.05 5.44 -30.30
N GLU A 310 2.57 5.35 -29.07
CA GLU A 310 1.48 6.16 -28.53
C GLU A 310 1.98 7.54 -28.10
N ILE A 311 1.16 8.57 -28.30
CA ILE A 311 1.38 9.89 -27.68
C ILE A 311 0.89 9.81 -26.24
N ILE A 312 1.80 9.63 -25.30
CA ILE A 312 1.49 9.51 -23.88
C ILE A 312 1.34 10.90 -23.25
N GLU A 313 0.11 11.24 -22.85
CA GLU A 313 -0.19 12.51 -22.17
C GLU A 313 0.19 12.48 -20.68
N SER A 314 0.11 11.31 -20.02
CA SER A 314 0.46 11.17 -18.60
C SER A 314 1.98 11.21 -18.39
N PRO A 315 2.50 12.24 -17.67
CA PRO A 315 3.93 12.33 -17.41
C PRO A 315 4.41 11.21 -16.48
N GLU A 316 3.57 10.75 -15.56
CA GLU A 316 3.89 9.61 -14.70
C GLU A 316 4.02 8.31 -15.48
N LEU A 317 3.15 8.07 -16.47
CA LEU A 317 3.23 6.89 -17.32
C LEU A 317 4.49 6.93 -18.18
N ALA A 318 4.76 8.08 -18.81
CA ALA A 318 5.97 8.28 -19.61
C ALA A 318 7.24 8.04 -18.78
N LEU A 319 7.30 8.55 -17.55
CA LEU A 319 8.43 8.33 -16.64
C LEU A 319 8.64 6.85 -16.35
N GLN A 320 7.59 6.11 -15.97
CA GLN A 320 7.73 4.69 -15.63
C GLN A 320 8.11 3.83 -16.84
N LEU A 321 7.64 4.17 -18.03
CA LEU A 321 8.02 3.48 -19.26
C LEU A 321 9.48 3.76 -19.63
N ASN A 322 9.96 4.98 -19.43
CA ASN A 322 11.37 5.32 -19.62
C ASN A 322 12.26 4.52 -18.67
N ILE A 323 11.90 4.40 -17.39
CA ILE A 323 12.63 3.55 -16.43
C ILE A 323 12.72 2.10 -16.92
N PHE A 324 11.59 1.54 -17.39
CA PHE A 324 11.56 0.18 -17.91
C PHE A 324 12.45 0.03 -19.14
N LYS A 325 12.37 0.98 -20.08
CA LYS A 325 13.15 1.01 -21.31
C LYS A 325 14.65 1.08 -21.03
N GLU A 326 15.09 2.04 -20.22
CA GLU A 326 16.50 2.22 -19.86
C GLU A 326 17.06 0.96 -19.19
N THR A 327 16.32 0.38 -18.23
CA THR A 327 16.75 -0.87 -17.59
C THR A 327 16.84 -2.03 -18.59
N LYS A 328 15.88 -2.12 -19.52
CA LYS A 328 15.88 -3.16 -20.57
C LYS A 328 17.07 -2.98 -21.54
N ASP A 329 17.37 -1.76 -21.95
CA ASP A 329 18.49 -1.47 -22.87
C ASP A 329 19.83 -1.76 -22.18
N PHE A 330 19.99 -1.38 -20.91
CA PHE A 330 21.16 -1.73 -20.10
C PHE A 330 21.34 -3.25 -19.97
N ASP A 331 20.28 -3.99 -19.65
CA ASP A 331 20.36 -5.45 -19.52
C ASP A 331 20.68 -6.14 -20.86
N PHE A 332 20.25 -5.56 -21.98
CA PHE A 332 20.59 -6.06 -23.31
C PHE A 332 22.06 -5.84 -23.66
N GLU A 333 22.62 -4.67 -23.32
CA GLU A 333 24.05 -4.39 -23.48
C GLU A 333 24.91 -5.34 -22.64
N GLU A 334 24.54 -5.56 -21.37
CA GLU A 334 25.22 -6.51 -20.49
C GLU A 334 25.13 -7.95 -21.05
N LEU A 335 23.96 -8.37 -21.54
CA LEU A 335 23.80 -9.68 -22.19
C LEU A 335 24.72 -9.82 -23.42
N SER A 336 24.77 -8.80 -24.27
CA SER A 336 25.62 -8.78 -25.47
C SER A 336 27.09 -8.93 -25.09
N GLN A 337 27.56 -8.17 -24.09
CA GLN A 337 28.93 -8.26 -23.59
C GLN A 337 29.26 -9.66 -23.04
N ARG A 338 28.37 -10.24 -22.23
CA ARG A 338 28.53 -11.62 -21.73
C ARG A 338 28.61 -12.64 -22.87
N CYS A 339 27.76 -12.50 -23.89
CA CYS A 339 27.79 -13.35 -25.08
C CYS A 339 29.09 -13.19 -25.89
N GLU A 340 29.61 -11.98 -26.03
CA GLU A 340 30.90 -11.71 -26.69
C GLU A 340 32.07 -12.33 -25.92
N SER A 341 32.11 -12.19 -24.60
CA SER A 341 33.12 -12.82 -23.74
C SER A 341 33.10 -14.34 -23.88
N ILE A 342 31.93 -14.96 -23.82
CA ILE A 342 31.77 -16.41 -24.08
C ILE A 342 32.25 -16.74 -25.49
N THR A 343 31.85 -15.98 -26.51
CA THR A 343 32.29 -16.26 -27.89
C THR A 343 33.81 -16.18 -28.04
N GLN A 344 34.48 -15.28 -27.31
CA GLN A 344 35.93 -15.16 -27.29
C GLN A 344 36.61 -16.29 -26.52
N GLU A 345 36.09 -16.68 -25.35
CA GLU A 345 36.58 -17.82 -24.56
C GLU A 345 36.40 -19.16 -25.30
N TRP A 346 35.30 -19.30 -26.04
CA TRP A 346 34.89 -20.56 -26.66
C TRP A 346 35.24 -20.67 -28.15
N LYS A 347 36.00 -19.71 -28.71
CA LYS A 347 36.47 -19.69 -30.10
C LYS A 347 37.38 -20.87 -30.50
N TYR A 348 37.82 -21.70 -29.54
CA TYR A 348 38.65 -22.89 -29.77
C TYR A 348 38.10 -24.23 -29.21
N PRO A 349 37.31 -24.30 -28.11
CA PRO A 349 36.87 -25.59 -27.54
C PRO A 349 35.48 -26.08 -27.98
N LEU A 350 34.53 -25.24 -28.44
CA LEU A 350 33.17 -25.72 -28.77
C LEU A 350 33.17 -26.75 -29.91
N PHE A 351 34.00 -26.53 -30.93
CA PHE A 351 34.19 -27.51 -31.99
C PHE A 351 34.75 -28.82 -31.42
N ASN A 352 35.78 -28.78 -30.57
CA ASN A 352 36.40 -29.99 -30.00
C ASN A 352 35.53 -30.69 -28.96
N LEU A 353 34.66 -29.98 -28.23
CA LEU A 353 33.74 -30.56 -27.26
C LEU A 353 32.56 -31.24 -27.97
N VAL A 354 31.99 -30.59 -28.98
CA VAL A 354 30.90 -31.16 -29.79
C VAL A 354 31.43 -32.30 -30.67
N VAL A 355 32.60 -32.14 -31.29
CA VAL A 355 33.28 -33.20 -32.06
C VAL A 355 33.75 -34.33 -31.15
N GLY A 356 34.21 -34.05 -29.93
CA GLY A 356 34.60 -35.07 -28.96
C GLY A 356 33.42 -35.89 -28.43
N ILE A 357 32.23 -35.29 -28.31
CA ILE A 357 30.99 -35.98 -27.93
C ILE A 357 30.40 -36.76 -29.13
N ILE A 358 30.51 -36.24 -30.36
CA ILE A 358 29.96 -36.87 -31.57
C ILE A 358 30.90 -37.95 -32.15
N LEU A 359 32.22 -37.81 -32.01
CA LEU A 359 33.23 -38.76 -32.49
C LEU A 359 33.80 -39.67 -31.40
N ALA A 360 33.27 -39.63 -30.17
CA ALA A 360 33.60 -40.65 -29.18
C ALA A 360 33.25 -42.03 -29.78
N PRO A 361 34.22 -42.94 -29.99
CA PRO A 361 33.91 -44.26 -30.48
C PRO A 361 32.97 -44.88 -29.44
N SER A 362 31.84 -45.40 -29.90
CA SER A 362 30.99 -46.23 -29.08
C SER A 362 31.85 -47.40 -28.58
N CYS A 363 32.33 -47.30 -27.33
CA CYS A 363 33.00 -48.41 -26.68
C CYS A 363 32.00 -49.55 -26.57
N SER A 364 32.26 -50.58 -27.37
CA SER A 364 31.67 -51.92 -27.38
C SER A 364 31.72 -52.61 -26.04
#